data_AF-A0A644WVV2-F1
#
_entry.id   AF-A0A644WVV2-F1
#
_cell.length_a   1.000
_cell.length_b   1.000
_cell.length_c   1.000
_cell.angle_alpha   90.00
_cell.angle_beta   90.00
_cell.angle_gamma   90.00
#
_symmetry.space_group_name_H-M   'P 1'
#
loop_
_entity.id
_entity.type
_entity.pdbx_description
1 polymer ?
#
loop_
_entity_poly.entity_id
_entity_poly.type
_entity_poly.pdbx_seq_one_letter_code
_entity_poly.pdbx_strand_id
1 'polypeptide(L)'
;MLTKELSLSLINAGLDVLWISLDGATPERYADVRLGAALDSVLENLSYFTEARTEAGIYCECGPVPRSDLGISFVAMKRNIADLPKVVEIARRFGAKRLLVTNVLPYTREMIDETLYNRVLNIDSSKFLSLPRIDIDETTNLPLYQAVSSSSGAFSGIGFQSGANHCQFIENGSAAISWNGGFSPCLPLLHNYTNYLSSLDGIGEHFSKHWHVGNIQKYNLIKLWNMPNHLAFRKRVQQFSFPLCYGCGGCDLITKNEEDCLGNKFPVCGGCLWAQGVIQCP
;
A
#
# COMPACT_ATOMS: atom_id res chain seq x y z
N MET A 1 -11.90 12.08 15.03
CA MET A 1 -12.13 13.16 14.05
C MET A 1 -10.91 14.07 14.07
N LEU A 2 -10.49 14.61 12.93
CA LEU A 2 -9.28 15.43 12.82
C LEU A 2 -9.66 16.91 12.87
N THR A 3 -9.70 17.48 14.07
CA THR A 3 -9.99 18.92 14.25
C THR A 3 -8.76 19.76 13.92
N LYS A 4 -8.95 21.09 13.85
CA LYS A 4 -7.86 22.03 13.64
C LYS A 4 -6.83 21.99 14.78
N GLU A 5 -7.28 21.91 16.03
CA GLU A 5 -6.42 21.87 17.22
C GLU A 5 -5.58 20.59 17.25
N LEU A 6 -6.19 19.44 16.92
CA LEU A 6 -5.47 18.18 16.82
C LEU A 6 -4.47 18.22 15.67
N SER A 7 -4.85 18.79 14.52
CA SER A 7 -3.97 18.97 13.36
C SER A 7 -2.73 19.80 13.72
N LEU A 8 -2.90 20.94 14.39
CA LEU A 8 -1.80 21.77 14.87
C LEU A 8 -0.92 21.01 15.89
N SER A 9 -1.53 20.25 16.79
CA SER A 9 -0.80 19.45 17.78
C SER A 9 0.08 18.39 17.12
N LEU A 10 -0.43 17.72 16.08
CA LEU A 10 0.32 16.74 15.29
C LEU A 10 1.48 17.40 14.51
N ILE A 11 1.22 18.53 13.87
CA ILE A 11 2.24 19.31 13.16
C ILE A 11 3.36 19.73 14.11
N ASN A 12 3.00 20.29 15.27
CA ASN A 12 3.97 20.73 16.28
C ASN A 12 4.75 19.57 16.91
N ALA A 13 4.18 18.37 16.95
CA ALA A 13 4.86 17.15 17.36
C ALA A 13 5.86 16.62 16.31
N GLY A 14 5.93 17.23 15.13
CA GLY A 14 6.86 16.86 14.06
C GLY A 14 6.28 15.84 13.07
N LEU A 15 4.97 15.80 12.87
CA LEU A 15 4.34 14.93 11.87
C LEU A 15 4.92 15.17 10.47
N ASP A 16 5.62 14.19 9.91
CA ASP A 16 6.22 14.26 8.56
C ASP A 16 5.18 14.22 7.43
N VAL A 17 4.29 13.23 7.47
CA VAL A 17 3.28 12.99 6.43
C VAL A 17 1.99 12.49 7.06
N LEU A 18 0.86 13.10 6.69
CA LEU A 18 -0.48 12.57 6.95
C LEU A 18 -0.96 11.80 5.73
N TRP A 19 -1.18 10.50 5.86
CA TRP A 19 -1.84 9.69 4.84
C TRP A 19 -3.34 9.55 5.13
N ILE A 20 -4.17 9.91 4.16
CA ILE A 20 -5.63 9.76 4.24
C ILE A 20 -6.08 8.77 3.18
N SER A 21 -6.85 7.77 3.59
CA SER A 21 -7.44 6.84 2.64
C SER A 21 -8.74 7.42 2.07
N LEU A 22 -8.84 7.49 0.75
CA LEU A 22 -9.96 8.06 0.01
C LEU A 22 -10.25 7.14 -1.17
N ASP A 23 -11.21 6.23 -1.03
CA ASP A 23 -11.50 5.16 -2.00
C ASP A 23 -12.71 5.46 -2.91
N GLY A 24 -13.12 6.72 -3.00
CA GLY A 24 -14.27 7.19 -3.77
C GLY A 24 -14.38 8.70 -3.73
N ALA A 25 -15.07 9.27 -4.71
CA ALA A 25 -15.20 10.71 -4.89
C ALA A 25 -16.65 11.21 -4.94
N THR A 26 -17.63 10.29 -4.89
CA THR A 26 -19.05 10.63 -4.65
C THR A 26 -19.55 9.95 -3.37
N PRO A 27 -20.54 10.53 -2.67
CA PRO A 27 -21.11 9.92 -1.47
C PRO A 27 -21.61 8.49 -1.71
N GLU A 28 -22.21 8.21 -2.87
CA GLU A 28 -22.77 6.90 -3.21
C GLU A 28 -21.67 5.83 -3.34
N ARG A 29 -20.61 6.12 -4.10
CA ARG A 29 -19.50 5.17 -4.29
C ARG A 29 -18.61 5.07 -3.05
N TYR A 30 -18.44 6.16 -2.32
CA TYR A 30 -17.65 6.16 -1.09
C TYR A 30 -18.34 5.36 0.03
N ALA A 31 -19.67 5.50 0.19
CA ALA A 31 -20.44 4.73 1.16
C ALA A 31 -20.52 3.24 0.80
N ASP A 32 -20.55 2.90 -0.49
CA ASP A 32 -20.55 1.51 -0.97
C ASP A 32 -19.22 0.78 -0.67
N VAL A 33 -18.09 1.50 -0.71
CA VAL A 33 -16.78 0.94 -0.35
C VAL A 33 -16.50 1.00 1.16
N ARG A 34 -16.94 2.07 1.83
CA ARG A 34 -16.68 2.31 3.26
C ARG A 34 -17.98 2.47 4.04
N LEU A 35 -18.46 1.35 4.59
CA LEU A 35 -19.56 1.32 5.56
C LEU A 35 -19.30 2.31 6.72
N GLY A 36 -20.09 3.38 6.77
CA GLY A 36 -20.09 4.34 7.88
C GLY A 36 -19.14 5.54 7.75
N ALA A 37 -18.40 5.69 6.65
CA ALA A 37 -17.60 6.89 6.40
C ALA A 37 -18.33 7.86 5.47
N ALA A 38 -18.66 9.06 5.95
CA ALA A 38 -19.18 10.12 5.10
C ALA A 38 -18.01 10.82 4.39
N LEU A 39 -18.03 10.81 3.05
CA LEU A 39 -17.05 11.53 2.23
C LEU A 39 -16.91 12.99 2.70
N ASP A 40 -18.04 13.64 2.97
CA ASP A 40 -18.09 15.04 3.44
C ASP A 40 -17.29 15.25 4.73
N SER A 41 -17.40 14.35 5.71
CA SER A 41 -16.64 14.45 6.96
C SER A 41 -15.13 14.27 6.72
N VAL A 42 -14.73 13.45 5.74
CA VAL A 42 -13.31 13.32 5.37
C VAL A 42 -12.80 14.59 4.71
N LEU A 43 -13.58 15.17 3.79
CA LEU A 43 -13.23 16.42 3.12
C LEU A 43 -13.18 17.60 4.10
N GLU A 44 -14.06 17.63 5.11
CA GLU A 44 -14.04 18.61 6.18
C GLU A 44 -12.77 18.48 7.04
N ASN A 45 -12.43 17.27 7.47
CA ASN A 45 -11.17 16.98 8.19
C ASN A 45 -9.93 17.42 7.38
N LEU A 46 -9.93 17.22 6.06
CA LEU A 46 -8.86 17.69 5.18
C LEU A 46 -8.78 19.22 5.12
N SER A 47 -9.92 19.92 5.19
CA SER A 47 -9.95 21.38 5.31
C SER A 47 -9.26 21.83 6.59
N TYR A 48 -9.63 21.25 7.74
CA TYR A 48 -9.03 21.57 9.04
C TYR A 48 -7.52 21.35 9.06
N PHE A 49 -7.05 20.25 8.48
CA PHE A 49 -5.61 19.99 8.37
C PHE A 49 -4.91 21.00 7.45
N THR A 50 -5.51 21.34 6.31
CA THR A 50 -4.94 22.33 5.37
C THR A 50 -4.86 23.72 5.99
N GLU A 51 -5.88 24.13 6.74
CA GLU A 51 -5.87 25.36 7.53
C GLU A 51 -4.76 25.35 8.59
N ALA A 52 -4.63 24.25 9.33
CA ALA A 52 -3.57 24.10 10.34
C ALA A 52 -2.16 24.18 9.75
N ARG A 53 -1.92 23.56 8.58
CA ARG A 53 -0.63 23.68 7.85
C ARG A 53 -0.34 25.13 7.45
N THR A 54 -1.38 25.86 7.04
CA THR A 54 -1.26 27.27 6.66
C THR A 54 -0.90 28.13 7.86
N GLU A 55 -1.61 27.95 8.97
CA GLU A 55 -1.38 28.65 10.24
C GLU A 55 0.00 28.36 10.84
N ALA A 56 0.46 27.12 10.75
CA ALA A 56 1.79 26.70 11.19
C ALA A 56 2.93 27.19 10.26
N GLY A 57 2.62 27.96 9.21
CA GLY A 57 3.64 28.54 8.33
C GLY A 57 4.36 27.54 7.44
N ILE A 58 3.77 26.36 7.15
CA ILE A 58 4.35 25.28 6.30
C ILE A 58 4.53 25.72 4.83
N TYR A 59 4.11 26.94 4.49
CA TYR A 59 4.31 27.57 3.18
C TYR A 59 5.51 28.52 3.09
N CYS A 60 6.34 28.67 4.13
CA CYS A 60 7.46 29.61 4.09
C CYS A 60 8.75 28.98 3.52
N GLU A 61 9.26 29.52 2.40
CA GLU A 61 10.51 29.10 1.74
C GLU A 61 11.78 29.39 2.57
N CYS A 62 11.66 30.10 3.70
CA CYS A 62 12.79 30.63 4.47
C CYS A 62 12.70 30.27 5.97
N GLY A 63 12.84 28.97 6.29
CA GLY A 63 13.08 28.48 7.66
C GLY A 63 12.93 26.96 7.80
N PRO A 64 13.44 26.33 8.88
CA PRO A 64 13.18 24.92 9.17
C PRO A 64 11.75 24.76 9.70
N VAL A 65 10.77 24.72 8.80
CA VAL A 65 9.38 24.40 9.14
C VAL A 65 9.21 22.88 9.17
N PRO A 66 8.45 22.28 10.11
CA PRO A 66 8.11 20.86 10.05
C PRO A 66 7.50 20.55 8.68
N ARG A 67 8.08 19.58 7.96
CA ARG A 67 7.42 19.03 6.77
C ARG A 67 6.20 18.28 7.29
N SER A 68 5.00 18.80 7.08
CA SER A 68 3.76 18.01 7.27
C SER A 68 3.08 17.92 5.92
N ASP A 69 3.53 16.96 5.11
CA ASP A 69 2.95 16.72 3.79
C ASP A 69 1.61 15.97 3.93
N LEU A 70 0.77 16.11 2.91
CA LEU A 70 -0.47 15.34 2.77
C LEU A 70 -0.29 14.29 1.67
N GLY A 71 -0.63 13.05 1.99
CA GLY A 71 -0.71 11.93 1.06
C GLY A 71 -2.11 11.34 1.02
N ILE A 72 -2.55 10.94 -0.18
CA ILE A 72 -3.83 10.26 -0.37
C ILE A 72 -3.57 8.81 -0.80
N SER A 73 -4.25 7.85 -0.17
CA SER A 73 -4.21 6.44 -0.56
C SER A 73 -5.56 6.02 -1.14
N PHE A 74 -5.55 5.37 -2.30
CA PHE A 74 -6.73 4.87 -3.00
C PHE A 74 -6.60 3.36 -3.24
N VAL A 75 -7.53 2.57 -2.70
CA VAL A 75 -7.65 1.14 -2.97
C VAL A 75 -8.52 0.93 -4.21
N ALA A 76 -7.89 0.54 -5.30
CA ALA A 76 -8.50 0.31 -6.59
C ALA A 76 -9.27 -1.01 -6.64
N MET A 77 -10.54 -0.90 -7.04
CA MET A 77 -11.53 -1.95 -7.24
C MET A 77 -12.30 -1.68 -8.53
N LYS A 78 -12.89 -2.70 -9.15
CA LYS A 78 -13.74 -2.51 -10.34
C LYS A 78 -14.84 -1.49 -10.10
N ARG A 79 -15.49 -1.51 -8.94
CA ARG A 79 -16.59 -0.59 -8.61
C ARG A 79 -16.18 0.88 -8.44
N ASN A 80 -14.93 1.18 -8.07
CA ASN A 80 -14.52 2.54 -7.69
C ASN A 80 -13.43 3.15 -8.59
N ILE A 81 -12.77 2.38 -9.47
CA ILE A 81 -11.64 2.89 -10.26
C ILE A 81 -12.01 4.10 -11.14
N ALA A 82 -13.28 4.20 -11.55
CA ALA A 82 -13.81 5.34 -12.29
C ALA A 82 -13.77 6.67 -11.50
N ASP A 83 -13.66 6.64 -10.16
CA ASP A 83 -13.52 7.84 -9.33
C ASP A 83 -12.07 8.33 -9.21
N LEU A 84 -11.08 7.52 -9.62
CA LEU A 84 -9.66 7.86 -9.46
C LEU A 84 -9.30 9.24 -10.05
N PRO A 85 -9.76 9.65 -11.25
CA PRO A 85 -9.50 11.00 -11.76
C PRO A 85 -10.01 12.10 -10.82
N LYS A 86 -11.19 11.90 -10.22
CA LYS A 86 -11.77 12.86 -9.28
C LYS A 86 -11.04 12.86 -7.94
N VAL A 87 -10.54 11.71 -7.49
CA VAL A 87 -9.65 11.60 -6.32
C VAL A 87 -8.35 12.37 -6.56
N VAL A 88 -7.76 12.31 -7.76
CA VAL A 88 -6.58 13.13 -8.13
C VAL A 88 -6.91 14.62 -8.04
N GLU A 89 -8.08 15.05 -8.52
CA GLU A 89 -8.52 16.44 -8.39
C GLU A 89 -8.68 16.88 -6.92
N ILE A 90 -9.28 16.03 -6.08
CA ILE A 90 -9.42 16.28 -4.64
C ILE A 90 -8.04 16.39 -3.97
N ALA A 91 -7.14 15.44 -4.25
CA ALA A 91 -5.78 15.44 -3.74
C ALA A 91 -5.06 16.77 -4.07
N ARG A 92 -5.17 17.22 -5.33
CA ARG A 92 -4.61 18.50 -5.77
C ARG A 92 -5.25 19.69 -5.06
N ARG A 93 -6.59 19.69 -4.91
CA ARG A 93 -7.33 20.77 -4.22
C ARG A 93 -6.84 20.99 -2.79
N PHE A 94 -6.49 19.93 -2.07
CA PHE A 94 -6.00 20.01 -0.69
C PHE A 94 -4.46 20.09 -0.59
N GLY A 95 -3.76 20.27 -1.72
CA GLY A 95 -2.31 20.40 -1.74
C GLY A 95 -1.60 19.12 -1.26
N ALA A 96 -2.19 17.95 -1.52
CA ALA A 96 -1.51 16.68 -1.35
C ALA A 96 -0.32 16.61 -2.31
N LYS A 97 0.83 16.16 -1.81
CA LYS A 97 2.04 15.97 -2.61
C LYS A 97 2.27 14.53 -3.01
N ARG A 98 1.48 13.60 -2.47
CA ARG A 98 1.60 12.16 -2.67
C ARG A 98 0.23 11.55 -2.96
N LEU A 99 0.19 10.66 -3.94
CA LEU A 99 -0.96 9.82 -4.23
C LEU A 99 -0.46 8.38 -4.41
N LEU A 100 -0.98 7.48 -3.57
CA LEU A 100 -0.73 6.05 -3.64
C LEU A 100 -1.98 5.37 -4.18
N VAL A 101 -1.82 4.59 -5.24
CA VAL A 101 -2.85 3.66 -5.69
C VAL A 101 -2.39 2.25 -5.34
N THR A 102 -3.27 1.44 -4.80
CA THR A 102 -3.01 0.01 -4.54
C THR A 102 -4.22 -0.79 -4.99
N ASN A 103 -4.03 -2.02 -5.48
CA ASN A 103 -5.18 -2.88 -5.71
C ASN A 103 -5.76 -3.37 -4.37
N VAL A 104 -7.03 -3.76 -4.40
CA VAL A 104 -7.65 -4.51 -3.30
C VAL A 104 -6.99 -5.87 -3.13
N LEU A 105 -6.73 -6.28 -1.88
CA LEU A 105 -6.41 -7.66 -1.55
C LEU A 105 -7.73 -8.40 -1.23
N PRO A 106 -8.12 -9.42 -1.99
CA PRO A 106 -9.36 -10.16 -1.77
C PRO A 106 -9.26 -11.10 -0.56
N TYR A 107 -9.84 -10.70 0.57
CA TYR A 107 -9.93 -11.51 1.79
C TYR A 107 -11.14 -12.45 1.82
N THR A 108 -12.07 -12.30 0.87
CA THR A 108 -13.19 -13.22 0.65
C THR A 108 -13.22 -13.64 -0.82
N ARG A 109 -13.92 -14.74 -1.12
CA ARG A 109 -14.00 -15.27 -2.48
C ARG A 109 -14.70 -14.29 -3.42
N GLU A 110 -15.70 -13.57 -2.93
CA GLU A 110 -16.50 -12.60 -3.69
C GLU A 110 -15.68 -11.37 -4.07
N MET A 111 -14.71 -10.97 -3.23
CA MET A 111 -13.84 -9.82 -3.52
C MET A 111 -12.94 -10.02 -4.75
N ILE A 112 -12.79 -11.24 -5.25
CA ILE A 112 -12.04 -11.52 -6.48
C ILE A 112 -12.68 -10.80 -7.67
N ASP A 113 -14.01 -10.69 -7.68
CA ASP A 113 -14.73 -10.03 -8.74
C ASP A 113 -14.41 -8.53 -8.83
N GLU A 114 -13.86 -7.95 -7.76
CA GLU A 114 -13.44 -6.54 -7.68
C GLU A 114 -11.97 -6.31 -8.05
N THR A 115 -11.18 -7.37 -8.25
CA THR A 115 -9.75 -7.26 -8.56
C THR A 115 -9.50 -6.72 -9.97
N LEU A 116 -8.40 -5.98 -10.13
CA LEU A 116 -8.00 -5.33 -11.37
C LEU A 116 -6.65 -5.85 -11.89
N TYR A 117 -6.25 -7.07 -11.52
CA TYR A 117 -4.91 -7.58 -11.82
C TYR A 117 -4.89 -9.07 -12.21
N ASN A 118 -5.95 -9.54 -12.85
CA ASN A 118 -6.11 -10.92 -13.27
C ASN A 118 -5.21 -11.31 -14.46
N ARG A 119 -4.71 -10.33 -15.23
CA ARG A 119 -3.92 -10.56 -16.46
C ARG A 119 -2.50 -9.98 -16.40
N VAL A 120 -2.12 -9.26 -15.34
CA VAL A 120 -0.93 -8.41 -15.40
C VAL A 120 0.37 -9.19 -15.47
N LEU A 121 0.91 -9.19 -16.69
CA LEU A 121 2.34 -9.15 -16.96
C LEU A 121 2.68 -7.72 -17.47
N ASN A 122 3.52 -7.03 -16.70
CA ASN A 122 4.39 -5.92 -17.11
C ASN A 122 3.74 -4.62 -17.65
N ILE A 123 3.36 -3.72 -16.75
CA ILE A 123 3.37 -2.28 -17.04
C ILE A 123 4.14 -1.58 -15.92
N ASP A 124 5.20 -0.88 -16.30
CA ASP A 124 5.99 -0.01 -15.43
C ASP A 124 5.51 1.42 -15.70
N SER A 125 4.97 2.14 -14.70
CA SER A 125 4.25 3.40 -14.94
C SER A 125 4.70 4.58 -14.08
N SER A 126 4.97 5.69 -14.79
CA SER A 126 5.26 7.10 -14.46
C SER A 126 5.88 7.54 -13.11
N LYS A 127 6.77 8.56 -13.15
CA LYS A 127 7.56 9.09 -12.00
C LYS A 127 6.74 9.80 -10.91
N PHE A 128 5.43 9.96 -11.11
CA PHE A 128 4.59 10.91 -10.35
C PHE A 128 3.39 10.26 -9.64
N LEU A 129 2.95 9.09 -10.08
CA LEU A 129 1.86 8.32 -9.49
C LEU A 129 2.36 6.91 -9.20
N SER A 130 2.38 6.52 -7.92
CA SER A 130 2.74 5.16 -7.54
C SER A 130 1.55 4.24 -7.83
N LEU A 131 1.54 3.68 -9.04
CA LEU A 131 0.53 2.72 -9.46
C LEU A 131 1.00 1.29 -9.15
N PRO A 132 0.10 0.41 -8.71
CA PRO A 132 0.38 -1.01 -8.62
C PRO A 132 0.35 -1.61 -10.03
N ARG A 133 0.79 -2.86 -10.14
CA ARG A 133 0.50 -3.67 -11.32
C ARG A 133 -1.01 -3.84 -11.48
N ILE A 134 -1.56 -3.31 -12.56
CA ILE A 134 -2.99 -3.27 -12.85
C ILE A 134 -3.23 -3.62 -14.33
N ASP A 135 -4.31 -4.35 -14.62
CA ASP A 135 -4.73 -4.73 -15.97
C ASP A 135 -5.15 -3.46 -16.71
N ILE A 136 -4.80 -3.35 -18.00
CA ILE A 136 -5.31 -2.29 -18.88
C ILE A 136 -6.36 -2.89 -19.79
N ASP A 137 -7.62 -2.53 -19.54
CA ASP A 137 -8.80 -2.98 -20.27
C ASP A 137 -9.84 -1.87 -20.37
N GLU A 138 -11.04 -2.18 -20.87
CA GLU A 138 -12.15 -1.23 -20.97
C GLU A 138 -12.58 -0.59 -19.63
N THR A 139 -12.28 -1.23 -18.50
CA THR A 139 -12.63 -0.75 -17.15
C THR A 139 -11.58 0.24 -16.64
N THR A 140 -10.30 -0.03 -16.87
CA THR A 140 -9.19 0.71 -16.24
C THR A 140 -8.53 1.73 -17.16
N ASN A 141 -8.56 1.55 -18.48
CA ASN A 141 -7.80 2.36 -19.43
C ASN A 141 -8.13 3.86 -19.33
N LEU A 142 -9.41 4.22 -19.42
CA LEU A 142 -9.82 5.62 -19.39
C LEU A 142 -9.57 6.29 -18.03
N PRO A 143 -9.95 5.71 -16.88
CA PRO A 143 -9.65 6.30 -15.57
C PRO A 143 -8.15 6.48 -15.31
N LEU A 144 -7.32 5.49 -15.67
CA LEU A 144 -5.87 5.58 -15.49
C LEU A 144 -5.26 6.66 -16.40
N TYR A 145 -5.68 6.72 -17.67
CA TYR A 145 -5.25 7.75 -18.59
C TYR A 145 -5.59 9.17 -18.07
N GLN A 146 -6.82 9.36 -17.58
CA GLN A 146 -7.26 10.63 -17.00
C GLN A 146 -6.49 10.98 -15.72
N ALA A 147 -6.24 10.02 -14.84
CA ALA A 147 -5.45 10.21 -13.63
C ALA A 147 -4.00 10.61 -13.95
N VAL A 148 -3.36 9.92 -14.90
CA VAL A 148 -1.97 10.23 -15.30
C VAL A 148 -1.89 11.59 -16.00
N SER A 149 -2.78 11.87 -16.95
CA SER A 149 -2.78 13.16 -17.67
C SER A 149 -3.03 14.35 -16.73
N SER A 150 -3.94 14.23 -15.76
CA SER A 150 -4.23 15.26 -14.76
C SER A 150 -3.13 15.42 -13.69
N SER A 151 -2.22 14.45 -13.56
CA SER A 151 -1.12 14.48 -12.58
C SER A 151 0.12 15.26 -13.03
N SER A 152 0.20 15.63 -14.32
CA SER A 152 1.37 16.31 -14.92
C SER A 152 1.67 17.65 -14.24
N GLY A 153 2.73 17.69 -13.42
CA GLY A 153 3.29 18.92 -12.83
C GLY A 153 2.93 19.24 -11.37
N ALA A 154 2.13 18.43 -10.68
CA ALA A 154 1.61 18.76 -9.33
C ALA A 154 2.20 17.94 -8.16
N PHE A 155 2.80 16.77 -8.41
CA PHE A 155 3.27 15.85 -7.38
C PHE A 155 4.79 15.64 -7.50
N SER A 156 5.52 15.71 -6.38
CA SER A 156 6.99 15.57 -6.35
C SER A 156 7.40 14.59 -5.25
N GLY A 157 8.01 13.46 -5.63
CA GLY A 157 8.62 12.46 -4.74
C GLY A 157 7.66 11.34 -4.32
N ILE A 158 7.96 10.05 -4.40
CA ILE A 158 9.24 9.32 -4.38
C ILE A 158 9.12 8.09 -5.29
N GLY A 159 10.20 7.83 -6.04
CA GLY A 159 10.76 6.51 -6.38
C GLY A 159 9.83 5.38 -6.81
N PHE A 160 9.74 5.19 -8.12
CA PHE A 160 9.48 3.91 -8.77
C PHE A 160 10.21 2.75 -8.10
N GLN A 161 9.48 1.73 -7.67
CA GLN A 161 9.91 0.33 -7.75
C GLN A 161 8.71 -0.57 -8.08
N SER A 162 8.02 -0.31 -9.20
CA SER A 162 7.04 -1.26 -9.79
C SER A 162 7.76 -2.37 -10.56
N GLY A 163 8.68 -3.07 -9.91
CA GLY A 163 9.28 -4.31 -10.40
C GLY A 163 8.55 -5.54 -9.88
N ALA A 164 8.47 -6.61 -10.68
CA ALA A 164 8.25 -7.94 -10.10
C ALA A 164 9.44 -8.28 -9.22
N ASN A 165 9.25 -9.18 -8.25
CA ASN A 165 10.36 -9.79 -7.52
C ASN A 165 11.17 -8.80 -6.67
N HIS A 166 10.49 -7.81 -6.10
CA HIS A 166 11.10 -6.78 -5.29
C HIS A 166 10.21 -6.47 -4.08
N CYS A 167 10.74 -6.64 -2.87
CA CYS A 167 9.96 -6.42 -1.64
C CYS A 167 10.25 -5.05 -1.04
N GLN A 168 9.34 -4.09 -1.26
CA GLN A 168 9.45 -2.73 -0.73
C GLN A 168 9.72 -2.65 0.77
N PHE A 169 9.19 -3.58 1.57
CA PHE A 169 9.38 -3.55 3.03
C PHE A 169 10.84 -3.79 3.42
N ILE A 170 11.48 -4.78 2.81
CA ILE A 170 12.87 -5.12 3.13
C ILE A 170 13.83 -4.08 2.55
N GLU A 171 13.50 -3.56 1.38
CA GLU A 171 14.34 -2.64 0.60
C GLU A 171 14.33 -1.23 1.22
N ASN A 172 13.19 -0.80 1.76
CA ASN A 172 13.09 0.42 2.55
C ASN A 172 13.63 0.26 3.97
N GLY A 173 14.03 -0.95 4.39
CA GLY A 173 14.47 -1.21 5.76
C GLY A 173 13.35 -1.04 6.79
N SER A 174 12.12 -1.40 6.43
CA SER A 174 10.94 -1.29 7.29
C SER A 174 10.71 -2.56 8.11
N ALA A 175 9.97 -2.42 9.21
CA ALA A 175 9.41 -3.52 9.99
C ALA A 175 8.06 -3.11 10.58
N ALA A 176 7.28 -4.10 11.00
CA ALA A 176 5.97 -3.89 11.61
C ALA A 176 5.95 -4.46 13.03
N ILE A 177 5.24 -3.79 13.93
CA ILE A 177 5.05 -4.24 15.32
C ILE A 177 3.56 -4.50 15.52
N SER A 178 3.21 -5.72 15.91
CA SER A 178 1.82 -6.09 16.19
C SER A 178 1.35 -5.51 17.52
N TRP A 179 0.04 -5.48 17.73
CA TRP A 179 -0.58 -4.93 18.96
C TRP A 179 -0.05 -5.58 20.26
N ASN A 180 0.40 -6.84 20.20
CA ASN A 180 0.98 -7.57 21.33
C ASN A 180 2.51 -7.44 21.43
N GLY A 181 3.13 -6.54 20.64
CA GLY A 181 4.57 -6.28 20.63
C GLY A 181 5.41 -7.22 19.77
N GLY A 182 4.79 -8.10 18.97
CA GLY A 182 5.49 -8.96 18.04
C GLY A 182 6.18 -8.16 16.93
N PHE A 183 7.48 -8.36 16.75
CA PHE A 183 8.27 -7.72 15.70
C PHE A 183 8.25 -8.59 14.44
N SER A 184 7.62 -8.09 13.39
CA SER A 184 7.50 -8.71 12.07
C SER A 184 8.37 -7.97 11.06
N PRO A 185 9.03 -8.67 10.10
CA PRO A 185 9.82 -8.00 9.06
C PRO A 185 8.96 -7.20 8.06
N CYS A 186 7.66 -7.45 7.97
CA CYS A 186 6.76 -6.74 7.06
C CYS A 186 5.28 -6.87 7.48
N LEU A 187 4.40 -6.05 6.89
CA LEU A 187 2.96 -6.11 7.15
C LEU A 187 2.32 -7.47 6.76
N PRO A 188 2.67 -8.10 5.61
CA PRO A 188 2.13 -9.41 5.23
C PRO A 188 2.51 -10.57 6.16
N LEU A 189 3.52 -10.41 7.03
CA LEU A 189 3.89 -11.43 8.02
C LEU A 189 3.47 -11.04 9.45
N LEU A 190 2.70 -9.94 9.60
CA LEU A 190 2.32 -9.43 10.92
C LEU A 190 1.28 -10.31 11.63
N HIS A 191 0.34 -10.88 10.88
CA HIS A 191 -0.76 -11.71 11.37
C HIS A 191 -1.12 -12.79 10.34
N ASN A 192 -1.84 -13.84 10.79
CA ASN A 192 -2.34 -14.86 9.88
C ASN A 192 -3.52 -14.30 9.09
N TYR A 193 -3.54 -14.52 7.79
CA TYR A 193 -4.71 -14.23 6.97
C TYR A 193 -4.77 -15.15 5.76
N THR A 194 -5.97 -15.29 5.23
CA THR A 194 -6.23 -15.93 3.94
C THR A 194 -6.56 -14.84 2.93
N ASN A 195 -6.01 -14.96 1.72
CA ASN A 195 -6.50 -14.23 0.56
C ASN A 195 -6.86 -15.21 -0.57
N TYR A 196 -7.57 -14.72 -1.57
CA TYR A 196 -8.00 -15.52 -2.71
C TYR A 196 -7.47 -14.98 -4.02
N LEU A 197 -7.02 -15.85 -4.93
CA LEU A 197 -6.41 -15.39 -6.17
C LEU A 197 -6.98 -16.13 -7.36
N SER A 198 -7.22 -15.37 -8.42
CA SER A 198 -7.58 -15.93 -9.71
C SER A 198 -6.31 -16.44 -10.40
N SER A 199 -6.37 -17.67 -10.89
CA SER A 199 -5.32 -18.33 -11.66
C SER A 199 -5.93 -19.02 -12.88
N LEU A 200 -5.09 -19.57 -13.76
CA LEU A 200 -5.55 -20.30 -14.94
C LEU A 200 -6.46 -21.49 -14.58
N ASP A 201 -6.21 -22.12 -13.42
CA ASP A 201 -6.97 -23.27 -12.91
C ASP A 201 -8.19 -22.85 -12.06
N GLY A 202 -8.51 -21.55 -12.02
CA GLY A 202 -9.62 -20.97 -11.29
C GLY A 202 -9.18 -20.23 -10.02
N ILE A 203 -10.10 -20.11 -9.08
CA ILE A 203 -9.91 -19.36 -7.82
C ILE A 203 -9.25 -20.26 -6.78
N GLY A 204 -8.04 -19.90 -6.36
CA GLY A 204 -7.29 -20.57 -5.29
C GLY A 204 -7.28 -19.78 -3.99
N GLU A 205 -7.20 -20.50 -2.87
CA GLU A 205 -6.96 -19.92 -1.55
C GLU A 205 -5.45 -19.86 -1.26
N HIS A 206 -4.98 -18.74 -0.71
CA HIS A 206 -3.61 -18.57 -0.21
C HIS A 206 -3.63 -18.17 1.26
N PHE A 207 -3.12 -19.04 2.13
CA PHE A 207 -2.92 -18.79 3.55
C PHE A 207 -1.52 -18.24 3.83
N SER A 208 -1.46 -17.01 4.32
CA SER A 208 -0.25 -16.37 4.81
C SER A 208 -0.15 -16.53 6.33
N LYS A 209 0.80 -17.35 6.78
CA LYS A 209 1.14 -17.51 8.19
C LYS A 209 2.05 -16.36 8.65
N HIS A 210 1.73 -15.77 9.79
CA HIS A 210 2.53 -14.73 10.42
C HIS A 210 3.91 -15.23 10.83
N TRP A 211 4.88 -14.32 10.87
CA TRP A 211 6.20 -14.59 11.43
C TRP A 211 6.70 -13.41 12.25
N HIS A 212 6.87 -13.62 13.55
CA HIS A 212 7.54 -12.67 14.42
C HIS A 212 8.97 -13.14 14.68
N VAL A 213 9.95 -12.27 14.40
CA VAL A 213 11.36 -12.50 14.72
C VAL A 213 11.56 -12.57 16.24
N GLY A 214 10.80 -11.76 16.98
CA GLY A 214 10.80 -11.69 18.44
C GLY A 214 9.74 -10.71 18.95
N ASN A 215 9.87 -10.26 20.19
CA ASN A 215 8.91 -9.34 20.81
C ASN A 215 9.62 -8.17 21.50
N ILE A 216 9.10 -6.95 21.32
CA ILE A 216 9.70 -5.71 21.86
C ILE A 216 9.68 -5.62 23.39
N GLN A 217 8.83 -6.41 24.06
CA GLN A 217 8.82 -6.52 25.52
C GLN A 217 10.03 -7.30 26.06
N LYS A 218 10.69 -8.10 25.20
CA LYS A 218 11.85 -8.94 25.57
C LYS A 218 13.17 -8.39 25.05
N TYR A 219 13.17 -7.74 23.89
CA TYR A 219 14.36 -7.27 23.21
C TYR A 219 14.14 -5.89 22.60
N ASN A 220 15.17 -5.04 22.60
CA ASN A 220 15.10 -3.76 21.90
C ASN A 220 15.13 -3.94 20.37
N LEU A 221 14.75 -2.88 19.64
CA LEU A 221 14.62 -2.91 18.18
C LEU A 221 15.95 -3.22 17.47
N ILE A 222 17.07 -2.69 17.95
CA ILE A 222 18.40 -2.94 17.35
C ILE A 222 18.74 -4.43 17.43
N LYS A 223 18.46 -5.08 18.56
CA LYS A 223 18.70 -6.52 18.74
C LYS A 223 17.78 -7.34 17.84
N LEU A 224 16.49 -7.02 17.77
CA LEU A 224 15.52 -7.68 16.90
C LEU A 224 15.90 -7.52 15.41
N TRP A 225 16.30 -6.32 15.01
CA TRP A 225 16.73 -6.01 13.65
C TRP A 225 17.93 -6.84 13.21
N ASN A 226 18.89 -7.04 14.11
CA ASN A 226 20.15 -7.75 13.84
C ASN A 226 20.15 -9.22 14.24
N MET A 227 18.99 -9.82 14.56
CA MET A 227 18.96 -11.26 14.83
C MET A 227 19.38 -12.07 13.59
N PRO A 228 20.16 -13.16 13.75
CA PRO A 228 20.68 -13.92 12.62
C PRO A 228 19.61 -14.42 11.64
N ASN A 229 18.46 -14.88 12.16
CA ASN A 229 17.32 -15.33 11.35
C ASN A 229 16.70 -14.18 10.54
N HIS A 230 16.60 -12.98 11.11
CA HIS A 230 16.08 -11.81 10.41
C HIS A 230 17.05 -11.30 9.34
N LEU A 231 18.36 -11.26 9.62
CA LEU A 231 19.39 -10.93 8.64
C LEU A 231 19.38 -11.90 7.46
N ALA A 232 19.33 -13.21 7.75
CA ALA A 232 19.27 -14.25 6.72
C ALA A 232 18.00 -14.11 5.86
N PHE A 233 16.84 -13.86 6.48
CA PHE A 233 15.59 -13.61 5.77
C PHE A 233 15.68 -12.39 4.86
N ARG A 234 16.13 -11.23 5.39
CA ARG A 234 16.26 -10.00 4.61
C ARG A 234 17.19 -10.18 3.41
N LYS A 235 18.35 -10.82 3.60
CA LYS A 235 19.29 -11.14 2.52
C LYS A 235 18.65 -12.00 1.43
N ARG A 236 17.91 -13.05 1.80
CA ARG A 236 17.20 -13.92 0.86
C ARG A 236 16.14 -13.17 0.05
N VAL A 237 15.41 -12.26 0.70
CA VAL A 237 14.37 -11.43 0.07
C VAL A 237 14.96 -10.39 -0.87
N GLN A 238 16.06 -9.73 -0.50
CA GLN A 238 16.76 -8.76 -1.36
C GLN A 238 17.36 -9.43 -2.60
N GLN A 239 17.86 -10.66 -2.46
CA GLN A 239 18.32 -11.48 -3.59
C GLN A 239 17.16 -12.09 -4.39
N PHE A 240 15.92 -11.91 -3.92
CA PHE A 240 14.68 -12.51 -4.39
C PHE A 240 14.83 -13.97 -4.85
N SER A 241 15.44 -14.80 -4.01
CA SER A 241 15.68 -16.22 -4.32
C SER A 241 14.44 -17.09 -4.12
N PHE A 242 13.34 -16.73 -4.78
CA PHE A 242 12.04 -17.40 -4.73
C PHE A 242 11.48 -17.66 -6.14
N PRO A 243 10.65 -18.69 -6.33
CA PRO A 243 10.00 -18.94 -7.61
C PRO A 243 8.91 -17.90 -7.93
N LEU A 244 8.63 -17.71 -9.22
CA LEU A 244 7.56 -16.84 -9.73
C LEU A 244 6.20 -17.55 -9.62
N CYS A 245 5.69 -17.75 -8.41
CA CYS A 245 4.53 -18.60 -8.18
C CYS A 245 3.28 -18.21 -8.99
N TYR A 246 3.07 -16.90 -9.23
CA TYR A 246 1.95 -16.41 -10.04
C TYR A 246 2.18 -16.51 -11.55
N GLY A 247 3.43 -16.58 -12.01
CA GLY A 247 3.76 -16.73 -13.42
C GLY A 247 3.78 -18.18 -13.89
N CYS A 248 3.91 -19.15 -12.98
CA CYS A 248 4.07 -20.57 -13.33
C CYS A 248 2.74 -21.34 -13.50
N GLY A 249 1.59 -20.65 -13.45
CA GLY A 249 0.27 -21.27 -13.63
C GLY A 249 -0.40 -21.78 -12.35
N GLY A 250 0.25 -21.66 -11.19
CA GLY A 250 -0.27 -22.16 -9.92
C GLY A 250 0.13 -23.62 -9.64
N CYS A 251 0.34 -23.94 -8.37
CA CYS A 251 0.57 -25.31 -7.88
C CYS A 251 0.19 -25.38 -6.40
N ASP A 252 0.07 -26.57 -5.81
CA ASP A 252 -0.33 -26.72 -4.41
C ASP A 252 0.56 -25.97 -3.41
N LEU A 253 1.84 -25.76 -3.75
CA LEU A 253 2.79 -25.01 -2.93
C LEU A 253 2.50 -23.51 -2.86
N ILE A 254 1.70 -22.96 -3.79
CA ILE A 254 1.27 -21.56 -3.70
C ILE A 254 0.23 -21.35 -2.61
N THR A 255 -0.45 -22.39 -2.11
CA THR A 255 -1.56 -22.22 -1.15
C THR A 255 -1.11 -21.75 0.22
N LYS A 256 0.19 -21.81 0.54
CA LYS A 256 0.75 -21.40 1.83
C LYS A 256 2.10 -20.71 1.64
N ASN A 257 2.50 -19.88 2.60
CA ASN A 257 3.83 -19.27 2.63
C ASN A 257 4.88 -20.10 3.40
N GLU A 258 4.70 -21.43 3.50
CA GLU A 258 5.54 -22.31 4.33
C GLU A 258 6.74 -22.94 3.60
N GLU A 259 6.62 -23.22 2.29
CA GLU A 259 7.71 -23.73 1.47
C GLU A 259 7.46 -23.42 -0.02
N ASP A 260 8.47 -23.65 -0.86
CA ASP A 260 8.36 -23.48 -2.30
C ASP A 260 9.09 -24.58 -3.09
N CYS A 261 8.92 -24.58 -4.42
CA CYS A 261 9.49 -25.59 -5.31
C CYS A 261 11.01 -25.50 -5.49
N LEU A 262 11.67 -24.46 -4.95
CA LEU A 262 13.12 -24.34 -4.91
C LEU A 262 13.71 -24.89 -3.60
N GLY A 263 12.86 -25.42 -2.72
CA GLY A 263 13.25 -25.98 -1.43
C GLY A 263 13.42 -24.94 -0.32
N ASN A 264 13.01 -23.68 -0.53
CA ASN A 264 13.02 -22.71 0.55
C ASN A 264 12.03 -23.10 1.64
N LYS A 265 12.37 -22.75 2.88
CA LYS A 265 11.52 -22.94 4.05
C LYS A 265 11.00 -21.62 4.60
N PHE A 266 9.92 -21.75 5.35
CA PHE A 266 9.14 -20.68 5.96
C PHE A 266 10.01 -19.56 6.57
N PRO A 267 9.66 -18.28 6.35
CA PRO A 267 8.62 -17.81 5.41
C PRO A 267 9.14 -17.69 3.97
N VAL A 268 8.32 -18.11 3.00
CA VAL A 268 8.60 -17.93 1.56
C VAL A 268 7.82 -16.74 0.98
N CYS A 269 8.40 -16.03 0.00
CA CYS A 269 7.83 -14.78 -0.53
C CYS A 269 7.52 -14.82 -2.04
N GLY A 270 7.71 -15.94 -2.72
CA GLY A 270 7.44 -16.05 -4.17
C GLY A 270 5.99 -15.75 -4.56
N GLY A 271 5.05 -16.13 -3.68
CA GLY A 271 3.63 -15.80 -3.77
C GLY A 271 3.21 -14.50 -3.07
N CYS A 272 4.13 -13.60 -2.70
CA CYS A 272 3.73 -12.36 -2.04
C CYS A 272 3.30 -11.29 -3.05
N LEU A 273 2.03 -10.87 -3.06
CA LEU A 273 1.53 -9.84 -3.99
C LEU A 273 2.19 -8.47 -3.81
N TRP A 274 2.64 -8.13 -2.59
CA TRP A 274 3.44 -6.93 -2.36
C TRP A 274 4.80 -7.03 -3.04
N ALA A 275 5.45 -8.18 -2.95
CA ALA A 275 6.75 -8.38 -3.58
C ALA A 275 6.66 -8.49 -5.12
N GLN A 276 5.45 -8.72 -5.64
CA GLN A 276 5.15 -8.66 -7.07
C GLN A 276 4.70 -7.26 -7.53
N GLY A 277 4.60 -6.29 -6.62
CA GLY A 277 4.16 -4.93 -6.92
C GLY A 277 2.67 -4.79 -7.24
N VAL A 278 1.85 -5.82 -6.96
CA VAL A 278 0.39 -5.81 -7.15
C VAL A 278 -0.32 -5.07 -6.02
N ILE A 279 0.19 -5.20 -4.79
CA ILE A 279 -0.31 -4.46 -3.63
C ILE A 279 0.79 -3.51 -3.17
N GLN A 280 0.42 -2.27 -2.88
CA GLN A 280 1.33 -1.20 -2.49
C GLN A 280 0.96 -0.71 -1.08
N CYS A 281 1.95 -0.22 -0.34
CA CYS A 281 1.73 0.39 0.98
C CYS A 281 2.52 1.69 1.06
N PRO A 282 2.01 2.72 1.79
CA PRO A 282 2.71 3.98 1.97
C PRO A 282 4.06 3.86 2.69
#